data_AF-A0A3M1K491-F1
#
_entry.id   AF-A0A3M1K491-F1
#
_cell.length_a   1.000
_cell.length_b   1.000
_cell.length_c   1.000
_cell.angle_alpha   90.00
_cell.angle_beta   90.00
_cell.angle_gamma   90.00
#
_symmetry.space_group_name_H-M   'P 1'
#
loop_
_entity.id
_entity.type
_entity.pdbx_description
1 polymer ?
#
loop_
_entity_poly.entity_id
_entity_poly.type
_entity_poly.pdbx_seq_one_letter_code
_entity_poly.pdbx_strand_id
1 'polypeptide(L)'
;MNMNEWIDRVGMRRVAFAKGEMRDLSAILVASVLFFALLEISGACEMLLAMTRTTPAVFHLLVFAASGSFGLLLLAWLHRRRMARHARYEARARSEKERMRESITRAEAGCRASIASLGHDLRTPLNAIIGYSEIIADDELGLGMPKAYREYARHVSNAGHDLGHMVQDLLNSLQEFQ
;
A
#
# COMPACT_ATOMS: atom_id res chain seq x y z
N MET A 1 5.06 21.13 9.86
CA MET A 1 3.98 20.37 9.21
C MET A 1 4.38 18.91 9.25
N ASN A 2 3.69 18.11 10.06
CA ASN A 2 3.98 16.71 10.35
C ASN A 2 3.26 15.78 9.34
N MET A 3 3.80 14.56 9.15
CA MET A 3 3.33 13.63 8.12
C MET A 3 1.84 13.31 8.21
N ASN A 4 1.29 13.23 9.42
CA ASN A 4 -0.13 12.97 9.64
C ASN A 4 -1.02 14.15 9.20
N GLU A 5 -0.61 15.40 9.44
CA GLU A 5 -1.32 16.59 8.93
C GLU A 5 -1.28 16.71 7.40
N TRP A 6 -0.20 16.22 6.77
CA TRP A 6 -0.09 16.22 5.31
C TRP A 6 -1.00 15.17 4.69
N ILE A 7 -1.01 13.96 5.23
CA ILE A 7 -1.89 12.86 4.78
C ILE A 7 -3.37 13.27 4.93
N ASP A 8 -3.75 13.86 6.06
CA ASP A 8 -5.13 14.26 6.31
C ASP A 8 -5.57 15.41 5.38
N ARG A 9 -4.73 16.42 5.16
CA ARG A 9 -5.02 17.51 4.19
C ARG A 9 -5.13 17.01 2.75
N VAL A 10 -4.25 16.10 2.33
CA VAL A 10 -4.28 15.54 0.97
C VAL A 10 -5.49 14.62 0.80
N GLY A 11 -5.81 13.79 1.80
CA GLY A 11 -7.00 12.94 1.83
C GLY A 11 -8.29 13.76 1.75
N MET A 12 -8.47 14.73 2.64
CA MET A 12 -9.60 15.65 2.66
C MET A 12 -9.76 16.40 1.34
N ARG A 13 -8.68 16.91 0.74
CA ARG A 13 -8.74 17.58 -0.58
C ARG A 13 -9.17 16.65 -1.70
N ARG A 14 -8.71 15.39 -1.72
CA ARG A 14 -9.13 14.40 -2.73
C ARG A 14 -10.59 14.00 -2.55
N VAL A 15 -11.06 13.81 -1.32
CA VAL A 15 -12.48 13.52 -1.04
C VAL A 15 -13.35 14.71 -1.40
N ALA A 16 -12.95 15.94 -1.04
CA ALA A 16 -13.68 17.16 -1.39
C ALA A 16 -13.76 17.37 -2.92
N PHE A 17 -12.65 17.13 -3.65
CA PHE A 17 -12.62 17.22 -5.11
C PHE A 17 -13.54 16.16 -5.77
N ALA A 18 -13.46 14.91 -5.32
CA ALA A 18 -14.32 13.84 -5.82
C ALA A 18 -15.81 14.08 -5.49
N LYS A 19 -16.10 14.64 -4.31
CA LYS A 19 -17.46 15.01 -3.89
C LYS A 19 -18.00 16.18 -4.69
N GLY A 20 -17.16 17.15 -5.07
CA GLY A 20 -17.47 18.24 -6.00
C GLY A 20 -17.78 17.73 -7.41
N GLU A 21 -16.89 16.93 -8.01
CA GLU A 21 -17.06 16.38 -9.36
C GLU A 21 -18.32 15.48 -9.45
N MET A 22 -18.62 14.71 -8.39
CA MET A 22 -19.88 13.93 -8.35
C MET A 22 -21.12 14.81 -8.21
N ARG A 23 -21.04 15.93 -7.49
CA ARG A 23 -22.14 16.88 -7.35
C ARG A 23 -22.46 17.55 -8.68
N ASP A 24 -21.43 17.95 -9.42
CA ASP A 24 -21.58 18.57 -10.75
C ASP A 24 -22.15 17.58 -11.78
N LEU A 25 -21.72 16.32 -11.76
CA LEU A 25 -22.28 15.28 -12.64
C LEU A 25 -23.74 14.95 -12.31
N SER A 26 -24.10 14.91 -11.03
CA SER A 26 -25.51 14.71 -10.62
C SER A 26 -26.37 15.93 -10.99
N ALA A 27 -25.84 17.14 -10.91
CA ALA A 27 -26.55 18.36 -11.30
C ALA A 27 -26.81 18.41 -12.81
N ILE A 28 -25.82 18.02 -13.63
CA ILE A 28 -25.98 17.92 -15.10
C ILE A 28 -27.01 16.85 -15.46
N LEU A 29 -26.97 15.70 -14.77
CA LEU A 29 -27.95 14.62 -14.97
C LEU A 29 -29.37 15.12 -14.64
N VAL A 30 -29.56 15.71 -13.46
CA VAL A 30 -30.85 16.26 -13.01
C VAL A 30 -31.33 17.35 -13.98
N ALA A 31 -30.46 18.28 -14.39
CA ALA A 31 -30.81 19.33 -15.35
C ALA A 31 -31.23 18.75 -16.71
N SER A 32 -30.54 17.71 -17.21
CA SER A 32 -30.91 17.05 -18.46
C SER A 32 -32.25 16.33 -18.36
N VAL A 33 -32.49 15.61 -17.27
CA VAL A 33 -33.75 14.90 -17.01
C VAL A 33 -34.91 15.90 -16.89
N LEU A 34 -34.70 17.01 -16.17
CA LEU A 34 -35.69 18.08 -16.05
C LEU A 34 -35.96 18.77 -17.40
N PHE A 35 -34.93 19.02 -18.20
CA PHE A 35 -35.08 19.59 -19.54
C PHE A 35 -35.89 18.69 -20.46
N PHE A 36 -35.62 17.38 -20.46
CA PHE A 36 -36.41 16.41 -21.22
C PHE A 36 -37.85 16.30 -20.72
N ALA A 37 -38.07 16.28 -19.40
CA ALA A 37 -39.40 16.27 -18.81
C ALA A 37 -40.19 17.54 -19.16
N LEU A 38 -39.54 18.71 -19.17
CA LEU A 38 -40.16 19.97 -19.60
C LEU A 38 -40.50 19.97 -21.09
N LEU A 39 -39.63 19.41 -21.93
CA LEU A 39 -39.88 19.24 -23.36
C LEU A 39 -41.09 18.32 -23.62
N GLU A 40 -41.22 17.26 -22.83
CA GLU A 40 -42.36 16.33 -22.85
C GLU A 40 -43.67 17.00 -22.41
N ILE A 41 -43.65 17.75 -21.31
CA ILE A 41 -44.81 18.48 -20.80
C ILE A 41 -45.26 19.55 -21.81
N SER A 42 -44.31 20.26 -22.44
CA SER A 42 -44.59 21.21 -23.50
C SER A 42 -45.24 20.53 -24.72
N GLY A 43 -44.72 19.37 -25.15
CA GLY A 43 -45.30 18.60 -26.25
C GLY A 43 -46.69 18.04 -25.95
N ALA A 44 -46.93 17.60 -24.72
CA ALA A 44 -48.26 17.16 -24.27
C ALA A 44 -49.27 18.33 -24.21
N CYS A 45 -48.79 19.53 -23.87
CA CYS A 45 -49.61 20.75 -23.86
C CYS A 45 -50.00 21.18 -25.30
N GLU A 46 -49.06 21.12 -26.24
CA GLU A 46 -49.35 21.34 -27.68
C GLU A 46 -50.30 20.30 -28.24
N MET A 47 -50.21 19.03 -27.81
CA MET A 47 -51.13 17.95 -28.21
C MET A 47 -52.59 18.21 -27.81
N LEU A 48 -52.83 18.81 -26.64
CA LEU A 48 -54.16 19.23 -26.21
C LEU A 48 -54.72 20.38 -27.07
N LEU A 49 -53.85 21.30 -27.51
CA LEU A 49 -54.22 22.43 -28.36
C LEU A 49 -54.36 22.06 -29.84
N ALA A 50 -53.65 21.04 -30.32
CA ALA A 50 -53.56 20.63 -31.72
C ALA A 50 -54.67 19.66 -32.19
N MET A 51 -55.75 19.47 -31.42
CA MET A 51 -56.92 18.64 -31.78
C MET A 51 -57.62 19.01 -33.11
N THR A 52 -57.13 19.99 -33.88
CA THR A 52 -57.70 20.45 -35.15
C THR A 52 -56.87 20.18 -36.42
N ARG A 53 -55.73 19.47 -36.38
CA ARG A 53 -55.06 19.03 -37.63
C ARG A 53 -54.35 17.68 -37.50
N THR A 54 -54.67 16.79 -38.43
CA THR A 54 -54.22 15.40 -38.51
C THR A 54 -52.72 15.27 -38.82
N THR A 55 -51.87 15.19 -37.78
CA THR A 55 -50.90 14.10 -37.46
C THR A 55 -49.86 14.54 -36.41
N PRO A 56 -50.04 14.18 -35.11
CA PRO A 56 -48.99 14.39 -34.10
C PRO A 56 -48.57 13.14 -33.27
N ALA A 57 -49.39 12.08 -33.16
CA ALA A 57 -49.14 11.02 -32.17
C ALA A 57 -47.87 10.17 -32.42
N VAL A 58 -47.57 9.83 -33.68
CA VAL A 58 -46.40 9.01 -34.03
C VAL A 58 -45.09 9.76 -33.76
N PHE A 59 -45.06 11.07 -34.01
CA PHE A 59 -43.90 11.91 -33.77
C PHE A 59 -43.53 11.95 -32.28
N HIS A 60 -44.51 12.16 -31.39
CA HIS A 60 -44.28 12.18 -29.95
C HIS A 60 -43.82 10.81 -29.40
N LEU A 61 -44.37 9.70 -29.92
CA LEU A 61 -43.94 8.36 -29.53
C LEU A 61 -42.47 8.10 -29.91
N LEU A 62 -42.05 8.56 -31.09
CA LEU A 62 -40.65 8.46 -31.52
C LEU A 62 -39.71 9.31 -30.65
N VAL A 63 -40.11 10.54 -30.31
CA VAL A 63 -39.33 11.41 -29.40
C VAL A 63 -39.20 10.79 -28.01
N PHE A 64 -40.28 10.22 -27.48
CA PHE A 64 -40.28 9.50 -26.20
C PHE A 64 -39.33 8.29 -26.22
N ALA A 65 -39.46 7.45 -27.25
CA ALA A 65 -38.62 6.27 -27.42
C ALA A 65 -37.13 6.63 -27.59
N ALA A 66 -36.83 7.70 -28.33
CA ALA A 66 -35.47 8.20 -28.52
C ALA A 66 -34.88 8.76 -27.21
N SER A 67 -35.68 9.48 -26.43
CA SER A 67 -35.27 10.06 -25.14
C SER A 67 -35.02 8.98 -24.08
N GLY A 68 -35.89 7.97 -24.00
CA GLY A 68 -35.68 6.79 -23.14
C GLY A 68 -34.42 6.02 -23.54
N SER A 69 -34.22 5.81 -24.84
CA SER A 69 -33.00 5.17 -25.37
C SER A 69 -31.74 5.97 -25.03
N PHE A 70 -31.79 7.30 -25.17
CA PHE A 70 -30.68 8.19 -24.80
C PHE A 70 -30.37 8.13 -23.30
N GLY A 71 -31.39 8.14 -22.44
CA GLY A 71 -31.22 8.00 -20.99
C GLY A 71 -30.55 6.67 -20.60
N LEU A 72 -30.98 5.55 -21.19
CA LEU A 72 -30.37 4.23 -20.96
C LEU A 72 -28.91 4.18 -21.43
N LEU A 73 -28.63 4.73 -22.61
CA LEU A 73 -27.25 4.82 -23.13
C LEU A 73 -26.37 5.70 -22.24
N LEU A 74 -26.88 6.83 -21.76
CA LEU A 74 -26.17 7.72 -20.84
C LEU A 74 -25.86 7.03 -19.51
N LEU A 75 -26.85 6.33 -18.93
CA LEU A 75 -26.65 5.55 -17.70
C LEU A 75 -25.64 4.42 -17.91
N ALA A 76 -25.74 3.68 -19.02
CA ALA A 76 -24.78 2.62 -19.35
C ALA A 76 -23.36 3.18 -19.59
N TRP A 77 -23.24 4.36 -20.21
CA TRP A 77 -21.97 5.05 -20.40
C TRP A 77 -21.39 5.52 -19.06
N LEU A 78 -22.20 6.13 -18.19
CA LEU A 78 -21.78 6.55 -16.85
C LEU A 78 -21.38 5.35 -15.99
N HIS A 79 -22.13 4.26 -16.05
CA HIS A 79 -21.85 3.04 -15.31
C HIS A 79 -20.52 2.42 -15.77
N ARG A 80 -20.33 2.26 -17.09
CA ARG A 80 -19.05 1.81 -17.65
C ARG A 80 -17.89 2.73 -17.24
N ARG A 81 -18.10 4.04 -17.24
CA ARG A 81 -17.09 5.02 -16.83
C ARG A 81 -16.74 4.93 -15.34
N ARG A 82 -17.71 4.68 -14.46
CA ARG A 82 -17.49 4.45 -13.01
C ARG A 82 -16.73 3.16 -12.76
N MET A 83 -17.13 2.06 -13.40
CA MET A 83 -16.46 0.76 -13.24
C MET A 83 -15.01 0.80 -13.73
N ALA A 84 -14.74 1.46 -14.86
CA ALA A 84 -13.38 1.65 -15.36
C ALA A 84 -12.51 2.47 -14.39
N ARG A 85 -13.09 3.46 -13.68
CA ARG A 85 -12.37 4.22 -12.65
C ARG A 85 -12.04 3.30 -11.45
N HIS A 86 -13.01 2.56 -10.92
CA HIS A 86 -12.80 1.66 -9.79
C HIS A 86 -11.75 0.57 -10.08
N ALA A 87 -11.85 -0.08 -11.24
CA ALA A 87 -10.87 -1.09 -11.64
C ALA A 87 -9.44 -0.51 -11.71
N ARG A 88 -9.28 0.73 -12.19
CA ARG A 88 -7.97 1.43 -12.21
C ARG A 88 -7.47 1.77 -10.81
N TYR A 89 -8.36 2.18 -9.90
CA TYR A 89 -7.98 2.45 -8.51
C TYR A 89 -7.52 1.18 -7.80
N GLU A 90 -8.24 0.07 -7.96
CA GLU A 90 -7.84 -1.21 -7.39
C GLU A 90 -6.52 -1.71 -7.99
N ALA A 91 -6.35 -1.64 -9.31
CA ALA A 91 -5.11 -2.05 -9.97
C ALA A 91 -3.91 -1.24 -9.46
N ARG A 92 -4.06 0.09 -9.31
CA ARG A 92 -3.02 0.96 -8.74
C ARG A 92 -2.73 0.60 -7.29
N ALA A 93 -3.76 0.46 -6.45
CA ALA A 93 -3.59 0.10 -5.05
C ALA A 93 -2.92 -1.27 -4.87
N ARG A 94 -3.26 -2.26 -5.71
CA ARG A 94 -2.58 -3.58 -5.73
C ARG A 94 -1.11 -3.44 -6.13
N SER A 95 -0.83 -2.69 -7.20
CA SER A 95 0.55 -2.48 -7.66
C SER A 95 1.42 -1.76 -6.62
N GLU A 96 0.86 -0.78 -5.92
CA GLU A 96 1.58 -0.03 -4.88
C GLU A 96 1.86 -0.91 -3.66
N LYS A 97 0.86 -1.70 -3.23
CA LYS A 97 1.05 -2.70 -2.16
C LYS A 97 2.12 -3.72 -2.53
N GLU A 98 2.14 -4.20 -3.77
CA GLU A 98 3.13 -5.16 -4.22
C GLU A 98 4.54 -4.56 -4.25
N ARG A 99 4.69 -3.33 -4.75
CA ARG A 99 5.98 -2.62 -4.73
C ARG A 99 6.48 -2.38 -3.30
N MET A 100 5.59 -2.06 -2.37
CA MET A 100 5.95 -1.92 -0.95
C MET A 100 6.40 -3.25 -0.36
N ARG A 101 5.68 -4.34 -0.64
CA ARG A 101 6.07 -5.70 -0.21
C ARG A 101 7.43 -6.09 -0.76
N GLU A 102 7.65 -5.92 -2.05
CA GLU A 102 8.96 -6.17 -2.68
C GLU A 102 10.08 -5.33 -2.07
N SER A 103 9.81 -4.07 -1.72
CA SER A 103 10.82 -3.22 -1.07
C SER A 103 11.17 -3.73 0.33
N ILE A 104 10.18 -4.17 1.10
CA ILE A 104 10.37 -4.74 2.44
C ILE A 104 11.15 -6.04 2.33
N THR A 105 10.74 -6.97 1.46
CA THR A 105 11.41 -8.27 1.32
C THR A 105 12.85 -8.12 0.85
N ARG A 106 13.15 -7.18 -0.06
CA ARG A 106 14.53 -6.86 -0.45
C ARG A 106 15.35 -6.29 0.71
N ALA A 107 14.78 -5.39 1.50
CA ALA A 107 15.46 -4.81 2.66
C ALA A 107 15.75 -5.88 3.73
N GLU A 108 14.78 -6.75 4.01
CA GLU A 108 14.94 -7.88 4.93
C GLU A 108 16.02 -8.85 4.45
N ALA A 109 16.02 -9.23 3.17
CA ALA A 109 17.03 -10.09 2.60
C ALA A 109 18.44 -9.48 2.69
N GLY A 110 18.56 -8.18 2.40
CA GLY A 110 19.82 -7.44 2.55
C GLY A 110 20.31 -7.42 4.00
N CYS A 111 19.42 -7.13 4.94
CA CYS A 111 19.75 -7.13 6.38
C CYS A 111 20.22 -8.52 6.85
N ARG A 112 19.51 -9.59 6.47
CA ARG A 112 19.91 -10.98 6.79
C ARG A 112 21.30 -11.30 6.24
N ALA A 113 21.59 -10.92 4.99
CA ALA A 113 22.89 -11.12 4.38
C ALA A 113 24.01 -10.35 5.11
N SER A 114 23.76 -9.09 5.48
CA SER A 114 24.73 -8.27 6.23
C SER A 114 25.03 -8.88 7.60
N ILE A 115 24.02 -9.33 8.35
CA ILE A 115 24.21 -9.95 9.67
C ILE A 115 24.98 -11.27 9.55
N ALA A 116 24.67 -12.09 8.55
CA ALA A 116 25.39 -13.33 8.31
C ALA A 116 26.89 -13.09 8.01
N SER A 117 27.20 -12.08 7.19
CA SER A 117 28.59 -11.69 6.92
C SER A 117 29.30 -11.25 8.20
N LEU A 118 28.68 -10.36 8.98
CA LEU A 118 29.25 -9.86 10.24
C LEU A 118 29.53 -11.01 11.21
N GLY A 119 28.62 -11.99 11.32
CA GLY A 119 28.83 -13.15 12.20
C GLY A 119 30.07 -13.97 11.82
N HIS A 120 30.31 -14.19 10.52
CA HIS A 120 31.52 -14.86 10.05
C HIS A 120 32.77 -14.04 10.37
N ASP A 121 32.74 -12.74 10.09
CA ASP A 121 33.87 -11.84 10.30
C ASP A 121 34.23 -11.68 11.78
N LEU A 122 33.24 -11.85 12.68
CA LEU A 122 33.45 -11.82 14.13
C LEU A 122 34.04 -13.13 14.69
N ARG A 123 33.83 -14.29 14.04
CA ARG A 123 34.39 -15.57 14.54
C ARG A 123 35.91 -15.56 14.63
N THR A 124 36.59 -14.98 13.64
CA THR A 124 38.07 -14.95 13.62
C THR A 124 38.66 -14.15 14.78
N PRO A 125 38.32 -12.86 15.00
CA PRO A 125 38.84 -12.12 16.15
C PRO A 125 38.35 -12.68 17.48
N LEU A 126 37.12 -13.19 17.56
CA LEU A 126 36.59 -13.80 18.79
C LEU A 126 37.36 -15.06 19.18
N ASN A 127 37.59 -15.98 18.23
CA ASN A 127 38.38 -17.18 18.47
C ASN A 127 39.81 -16.86 18.87
N ALA A 128 40.40 -15.79 18.31
CA ALA A 128 41.74 -15.34 18.73
C ALA A 128 41.73 -14.84 20.18
N ILE A 129 40.75 -14.01 20.57
CA ILE A 129 40.62 -13.51 21.96
C ILE A 129 40.41 -14.67 22.93
N ILE A 130 39.51 -15.60 22.61
CA ILE A 130 39.26 -16.81 23.41
C ILE A 130 40.56 -17.60 23.56
N GLY A 131 41.21 -17.97 22.45
CA GLY A 131 42.43 -18.77 22.49
C GLY A 131 43.58 -18.11 23.27
N TYR A 132 43.83 -16.81 23.09
CA TYR A 132 44.84 -16.11 23.88
C TYR A 132 44.48 -16.07 25.37
N SER A 133 43.20 -15.87 25.69
CA SER A 133 42.75 -15.84 27.08
C SER A 133 42.80 -17.20 27.76
N GLU A 134 42.56 -18.30 27.03
CA GLU A 134 42.72 -19.67 27.53
C GLU A 134 44.18 -20.00 27.82
N ILE A 135 45.09 -19.71 26.87
CA ILE A 135 46.53 -19.89 27.06
C ILE A 135 47.03 -19.16 28.32
N ILE A 136 46.53 -17.95 28.59
CA ILE A 136 46.87 -17.18 29.79
C ILE A 136 46.21 -17.77 31.05
N ALA A 137 44.95 -18.21 30.96
CA ALA A 137 44.19 -18.76 32.09
C ALA A 137 44.78 -20.08 32.60
N ASP A 138 45.28 -20.90 31.69
CA ASP A 138 45.79 -22.25 31.99
C ASP A 138 47.31 -22.30 32.16
N ASP A 139 47.99 -21.14 32.03
CA ASP A 139 49.44 -20.98 32.19
C ASP A 139 50.23 -21.95 31.26
N GLU A 140 49.71 -22.22 30.06
CA GLU A 140 50.30 -23.18 29.11
C GLU A 140 51.71 -22.76 28.67
N LEU A 141 52.01 -21.46 28.73
CA LEU A 141 53.32 -20.90 28.41
C LEU A 141 54.31 -20.96 29.59
N GLY A 142 53.88 -21.42 30.78
CA GLY A 142 54.72 -21.51 31.97
C GLY A 142 55.25 -20.16 32.46
N LEU A 143 54.47 -19.08 32.28
CA LEU A 143 54.88 -17.71 32.57
C LEU A 143 54.81 -17.38 34.07
N GLY A 144 54.18 -18.24 34.89
CA GLY A 144 54.09 -18.05 36.33
C GLY A 144 53.19 -16.86 36.70
N MET A 145 52.15 -16.62 35.90
CA MET A 145 51.26 -15.48 36.09
C MET A 145 50.55 -15.51 37.45
N PRO A 146 50.37 -14.36 38.13
CA PRO A 146 49.66 -14.33 39.41
C PRO A 146 48.21 -14.81 39.25
N LYS A 147 47.67 -15.48 40.28
CA LYS A 147 46.34 -16.12 40.25
C LYS A 147 45.22 -15.19 39.74
N ALA A 148 45.23 -13.92 40.14
CA ALA A 148 44.23 -12.93 39.72
C ALA A 148 44.21 -12.69 38.20
N TYR A 149 45.37 -12.67 37.53
CA TYR A 149 45.43 -12.47 36.08
C TYR A 149 44.86 -13.67 35.33
N ARG A 150 45.10 -14.89 35.81
CA ARG A 150 44.50 -16.11 35.25
C ARG A 150 42.99 -16.13 35.41
N GLU A 151 42.49 -15.62 36.53
CA GLU A 151 41.05 -15.48 36.78
C GLU A 151 40.43 -14.46 35.81
N TYR A 152 41.07 -13.30 35.59
CA TYR A 152 40.61 -12.35 34.57
C TYR A 152 40.62 -12.93 33.16
N ALA A 153 41.67 -13.66 32.78
CA ALA A 153 41.75 -14.32 31.48
C ALA A 153 40.62 -15.36 31.31
N ARG A 154 40.30 -16.11 32.36
CA ARG A 154 39.15 -17.03 32.37
C ARG A 154 37.81 -16.32 32.20
N HIS A 155 37.64 -15.15 32.81
CA HIS A 155 36.44 -14.33 32.60
C HIS A 155 36.33 -13.83 31.16
N VAL A 156 37.45 -13.43 30.55
CA VAL A 156 37.48 -13.01 29.13
C VAL A 156 37.14 -14.17 28.19
N SER A 157 37.70 -15.37 28.42
CA SER A 157 37.35 -16.56 27.64
C SER A 157 35.87 -16.89 27.74
N ASN A 158 35.32 -16.93 28.97
CA ASN A 158 33.90 -17.21 29.19
C ASN A 158 32.99 -16.20 28.50
N ALA A 159 33.29 -14.90 28.64
CA ALA A 159 32.53 -13.84 27.97
C ALA A 159 32.64 -13.93 26.44
N GLY A 160 33.79 -14.36 25.91
CA GLY A 160 33.97 -14.63 24.48
C GLY A 160 33.09 -15.76 23.99
N HIS A 161 33.02 -16.87 24.72
CA HIS A 161 32.12 -17.98 24.42
C HIS A 161 30.65 -17.56 24.47
N ASP A 162 30.24 -16.86 25.52
CA ASP A 162 28.87 -16.35 25.67
C ASP A 162 28.48 -15.45 24.50
N LEU A 163 29.37 -14.54 24.07
CA LEU A 163 29.14 -13.70 22.90
C LEU A 163 29.02 -14.51 21.61
N GLY A 164 29.87 -15.51 21.43
CA GLY A 164 29.80 -16.42 20.29
C GLY A 164 28.47 -17.14 20.19
N HIS A 165 27.96 -17.64 21.32
CA HIS A 165 26.64 -18.25 21.41
C HIS A 165 25.51 -17.27 21.08
N MET A 166 25.52 -16.07 21.67
CA MET A 166 24.51 -15.05 21.37
C MET A 166 24.47 -14.65 19.89
N VAL A 167 25.64 -14.52 19.24
CA VAL A 167 25.71 -14.23 17.79
C VAL A 167 25.13 -15.39 16.98
N GLN A 168 25.44 -16.64 17.36
CA GLN A 168 24.91 -17.81 16.68
C GLN A 168 23.39 -17.94 16.84
N ASP A 169 22.86 -17.68 18.03
CA ASP A 169 21.41 -17.69 18.29
C ASP A 169 20.68 -16.61 17.49
N LEU A 170 21.27 -15.42 17.39
CA LEU A 170 20.73 -14.35 16.56
C LEU A 170 20.69 -14.75 15.07
N LEU A 171 21.76 -15.38 14.56
CA LEU A 171 21.78 -15.90 13.18
C LEU A 171 20.73 -16.98 12.94
N ASN A 172 20.57 -17.92 13.88
CA ASN A 172 19.58 -18.99 13.79
C ASN A 172 18.15 -18.42 13.79
N SER A 173 17.86 -17.45 14.66
CA SER A 173 16.54 -16.79 14.71
C SER A 173 16.17 -16.13 13.38
N LEU A 174 17.14 -15.59 12.66
CA LEU A 174 16.93 -14.98 11.34
C LEU A 174 16.73 -16.02 10.23
N GLN A 175 17.10 -17.28 10.43
CA GLN A 175 16.88 -18.37 9.48
C GLN A 175 15.52 -19.05 9.67
N GLU A 176 15.00 -19.07 10.90
CA GLU A 176 13.75 -19.75 11.27
C GLU A 176 12.49 -19.02 10.77
N PHE A 177 12.55 -17.71 10.48
CA PHE A 177 11.46 -16.94 9.85
C PHE A 177 11.37 -17.18 8.31
N GLN A 178 11.40 -18.43 7.86
CA GLN A 178 11.08 -18.87 6.49
C GLN A 178 9.95 -19.89 6.51
#